data_AF-A0AA40I7A9-F1
#
_entry.id   AF-A0AA40I7A9-F1
#
_cell.length_a   1.000
_cell.length_b   1.000
_cell.length_c   1.000
_cell.angle_alpha   90.00
_cell.angle_beta   90.00
_cell.angle_gamma   90.00
#
_symmetry.space_group_name_H-M   'P 1'
#
loop_
_entity.id
_entity.type
_entity.pdbx_description
1 polymer ?
#
loop_
_entity_poly.entity_id
_entity_poly.type
_entity_poly.pdbx_seq_one_letter_code
_entity_poly.pdbx_strand_id
1 'polypeptide(L)'
;MRGGAVWGREPRSPFPAAVTIIARKNSGRDNTLYVMMAQLLRSRLINAAVIRNRMNMLPSLGVVRNRMMSTQKSPKKMREYYRRLNLEEGCSADDVRESFRKLAKQYHPDSGSPTADSATFIKIEEAYREVRSHVMQQTSARQKEIEDEEDEEENSKYKAPQHRHYLSFEGIGFGTPSQREKQYRQFRADRAAEQVLEYQKQKLHSQYFPEGLTVKDVRHSKEQKITQAIERLVEDLIQESMARGDFDNLSGKGKPLQKFSGCSYIDPMTHNLNRILIDNGYQPEWILMQKEIKDTIDQLRESIVVSRKKLGNPMTPTEQNSGTKFVSSFGKTSEN
;
A
#
# COMPACT_ATOMS: atom_id res chain seq x y z
N MET A 1 -68.90 -34.88 -25.20
CA MET A 1 -68.07 -34.73 -24.00
C MET A 1 -66.74 -34.08 -24.40
N ARG A 2 -66.41 -32.93 -23.78
CA ARG A 2 -65.07 -32.26 -23.66
C ARG A 2 -64.36 -31.93 -25.00
N GLY A 3 -64.11 -30.69 -25.41
CA GLY A 3 -63.61 -29.52 -24.67
C GLY A 3 -62.09 -29.48 -24.75
N GLY A 4 -61.50 -28.51 -25.48
CA GLY A 4 -60.05 -28.33 -25.51
C GLY A 4 -59.55 -27.36 -26.58
N ALA A 5 -59.54 -26.07 -26.27
CA ALA A 5 -58.86 -25.03 -27.04
C ALA A 5 -57.33 -25.15 -26.87
N VAL A 6 -56.57 -25.17 -27.97
CA VAL A 6 -55.11 -25.07 -27.98
C VAL A 6 -54.73 -23.66 -28.45
N TRP A 7 -54.25 -22.85 -27.52
CA TRP A 7 -53.62 -21.57 -27.82
C TRP A 7 -52.13 -21.80 -28.09
N GLY A 8 -51.68 -21.42 -29.29
CA GLY A 8 -50.27 -21.32 -29.63
C GLY A 8 -49.59 -20.19 -28.87
N ARG A 9 -48.38 -20.44 -28.37
CA ARG A 9 -47.44 -19.42 -27.92
C ARG A 9 -46.08 -19.67 -28.54
N GLU A 10 -45.73 -18.84 -29.52
CA GLU A 10 -44.35 -18.53 -29.87
C GLU A 10 -43.70 -17.70 -28.74
N PRO A 11 -42.43 -17.92 -28.39
CA PRO A 11 -41.71 -17.10 -27.42
C PRO A 11 -41.27 -15.78 -28.07
N ARG A 12 -41.89 -14.66 -27.65
CA ARG A 12 -41.42 -13.31 -27.96
C ARG A 12 -40.25 -12.95 -27.05
N SER A 13 -39.13 -12.62 -27.67
CA SER A 13 -38.01 -11.88 -27.09
C SER A 13 -38.45 -10.48 -26.66
N PRO A 14 -37.95 -9.94 -25.53
CA PRO A 14 -38.16 -8.54 -25.18
C PRO A 14 -36.85 -7.77 -25.30
N PHE A 15 -36.55 -7.23 -26.48
CA PHE A 15 -35.62 -6.11 -26.62
C PHE A 15 -36.11 -5.18 -27.73
N PRO A 16 -36.68 -4.01 -27.40
CA PRO A 16 -36.78 -2.94 -28.38
C PRO A 16 -35.44 -2.21 -28.48
N ALA A 17 -34.92 -2.17 -29.71
CA ALA A 17 -33.86 -1.27 -30.13
C ALA A 17 -34.35 0.19 -30.03
N ALA A 18 -33.55 1.04 -29.39
CA ALA A 18 -33.29 2.46 -29.73
C ALA A 18 -32.89 3.24 -28.48
N VAL A 19 -31.58 3.34 -28.21
CA VAL A 19 -31.02 4.49 -27.48
C VAL A 19 -29.76 4.91 -28.22
N THR A 20 -29.92 5.79 -29.20
CA THR A 20 -28.83 6.58 -29.77
C THR A 20 -28.51 7.69 -28.77
N ILE A 21 -27.55 7.47 -27.87
CA ILE A 21 -27.04 8.54 -27.01
C ILE A 21 -26.14 9.44 -27.86
N ILE A 22 -26.59 10.69 -27.99
CA ILE A 22 -25.85 11.82 -28.54
C ILE A 22 -24.62 12.05 -27.65
N ALA A 23 -23.45 11.60 -28.10
CA ALA A 23 -22.17 12.02 -27.54
C ALA A 23 -21.95 13.50 -27.87
N ARG A 24 -22.35 14.39 -26.96
CA ARG A 24 -22.09 15.82 -27.06
C ARG A 24 -20.61 16.06 -26.78
N LYS A 25 -19.91 16.42 -27.85
CA LYS A 25 -18.53 16.88 -27.94
C LYS A 25 -18.21 17.98 -26.91
N ASN A 26 -17.43 17.64 -25.89
CA ASN A 26 -16.58 18.59 -25.15
C ASN A 26 -15.11 18.19 -25.38
N SER A 27 -14.64 18.31 -26.63
CA SER A 27 -13.21 18.29 -26.95
C SER A 27 -12.71 19.73 -26.91
N GLY A 28 -11.99 20.13 -25.86
CA GLY A 28 -11.48 21.50 -25.82
C GLY A 28 -10.35 21.83 -24.87
N ARG A 29 -10.10 21.08 -23.78
CA ARG A 29 -9.04 21.49 -22.82
C ARG A 29 -8.13 20.38 -22.27
N ASP A 30 -8.45 19.10 -22.45
CA ASP A 30 -7.63 18.02 -21.83
C ASP A 30 -6.66 17.32 -22.79
N ASN A 31 -6.68 17.65 -24.08
CA ASN A 31 -5.77 17.05 -25.06
C ASN A 31 -4.39 17.71 -25.11
N THR A 32 -4.21 18.92 -24.58
CA THR A 32 -2.94 19.64 -24.69
C THR A 32 -1.88 19.04 -23.77
N LEU A 33 -2.23 18.66 -22.55
CA LEU A 33 -1.31 18.00 -21.61
C LEU A 33 -0.91 16.60 -22.09
N TYR A 34 -1.86 15.83 -22.62
CA TYR A 34 -1.57 14.48 -23.15
C TYR A 34 -0.69 14.53 -24.41
N VAL A 35 -0.93 15.49 -25.31
CA VAL A 35 -0.11 15.69 -26.51
C VAL A 35 1.28 16.23 -26.16
N MET A 36 1.41 17.13 -25.20
CA MET A 36 2.71 17.62 -24.71
C MET A 36 3.52 16.53 -23.99
N MET A 37 2.86 15.67 -23.19
CA MET A 37 3.49 14.51 -22.56
C MET A 37 3.96 13.49 -23.60
N ALA A 38 3.17 13.24 -24.66
CA ALA A 38 3.55 12.34 -25.75
C ALA A 38 4.75 12.86 -26.58
N GLN A 39 4.86 14.18 -26.77
CA GLN A 39 5.99 14.82 -27.48
C GLN A 39 7.29 14.80 -26.65
N LEU A 40 7.20 15.02 -25.33
CA LEU A 40 8.34 14.92 -24.40
C LEU A 40 8.86 13.48 -24.27
N LEU A 41 7.98 12.48 -24.28
CA LEU A 41 8.37 11.07 -24.27
C LEU A 41 8.97 10.62 -25.62
N ARG A 42 8.44 11.11 -26.75
CA ARG A 42 8.99 10.80 -28.09
C ARG A 42 10.37 11.42 -28.34
N SER A 43 10.61 12.65 -27.90
CA SER A 43 11.92 13.32 -28.06
C SER A 43 13.03 12.65 -27.24
N ARG A 44 12.72 12.06 -26.08
CA ARG A 44 13.70 11.32 -25.26
C ARG A 44 13.99 9.91 -25.76
N LEU A 45 13.08 9.28 -26.52
CA LEU A 45 13.32 7.99 -27.15
C LEU A 45 14.18 8.09 -28.42
N ILE A 46 14.13 9.23 -29.13
CA ILE A 46 14.95 9.45 -30.34
C ILE A 46 16.42 9.73 -30.00
N ASN A 47 16.71 10.32 -28.83
CA ASN A 47 18.07 10.58 -28.38
C ASN A 47 18.78 9.38 -27.72
N ALA A 48 18.10 8.23 -27.57
CA ALA A 48 18.71 7.00 -27.05
C ALA A 48 19.40 6.15 -28.14
N ALA A 49 19.18 6.44 -29.43
CA ALA A 49 19.66 5.62 -30.55
C ALA A 49 21.05 6.02 -31.10
N VAL A 50 21.70 7.05 -30.55
CA VAL A 50 23.04 7.49 -30.99
C VAL A 50 23.97 7.65 -29.79
N ILE A 51 24.36 6.52 -29.19
CA ILE A 51 25.65 6.40 -28.51
C ILE A 51 26.41 5.30 -29.24
N ARG A 52 27.06 5.69 -30.34
CA ARG A 52 28.14 4.92 -30.94
C ARG A 52 29.40 5.35 -30.21
N ASN A 53 29.81 4.64 -29.16
CA ASN A 53 31.19 4.77 -28.69
C ASN A 53 31.73 3.46 -28.13
N ARG A 54 32.94 3.16 -28.61
CA ARG A 54 33.71 1.94 -28.34
C ARG A 54 34.04 1.85 -26.86
N MET A 55 33.76 0.70 -26.25
CA MET A 55 34.29 0.35 -24.94
C MET A 55 35.07 -0.94 -25.09
N ASN A 56 36.39 -0.83 -24.90
CA ASN A 56 37.29 -1.95 -24.80
C ASN A 56 36.85 -2.86 -23.66
N MET A 57 36.78 -4.16 -23.93
CA MET A 57 36.58 -5.20 -22.91
C MET A 57 37.75 -5.16 -21.94
N LEU A 58 37.50 -4.69 -20.72
CA LEU A 58 38.32 -4.99 -19.55
C LEU A 58 37.45 -5.80 -18.57
N PRO A 59 37.95 -6.91 -18.02
CA PRO A 59 37.22 -7.67 -17.03
C PRO A 59 37.19 -6.87 -15.73
N SER A 60 36.02 -6.40 -15.31
CA SER A 60 35.86 -5.74 -14.02
C SER A 60 35.93 -6.79 -12.90
N LEU A 61 37.14 -6.99 -12.41
CA LEU A 61 37.41 -7.34 -11.02
C LEU A 61 36.62 -6.40 -10.09
N GLY A 62 36.13 -6.95 -8.98
CA GLY A 62 35.87 -6.16 -7.78
C GLY A 62 34.40 -6.07 -7.38
N VAL A 63 33.89 -7.13 -6.76
CA VAL A 63 32.91 -7.00 -5.68
C VAL A 63 33.44 -5.91 -4.75
N VAL A 64 32.77 -4.76 -4.69
CA VAL A 64 32.98 -3.77 -3.64
C VAL A 64 32.41 -4.39 -2.36
N ARG A 65 33.17 -5.32 -1.81
CA ARG A 65 33.06 -5.72 -0.42
C ARG A 65 33.46 -4.46 0.32
N ASN A 66 32.52 -3.83 1.00
CA ASN A 66 32.86 -2.83 2.00
C ASN A 66 33.89 -3.47 2.92
N ARG A 67 35.16 -3.14 2.68
CA ARG A 67 36.27 -3.53 3.53
C ARG A 67 36.09 -2.66 4.76
N MET A 68 35.22 -3.10 5.66
CA MET A 68 35.29 -2.68 7.05
C MET A 68 36.77 -2.81 7.42
N MET A 69 37.39 -1.70 7.79
CA MET A 69 38.73 -1.72 8.37
C MET A 69 38.60 -2.52 9.66
N SER A 70 38.72 -3.84 9.55
CA SER A 70 38.94 -4.71 10.68
C SER A 70 40.21 -4.18 11.31
N THR A 71 40.08 -3.59 12.50
CA THR A 71 41.22 -3.26 13.36
C THR A 71 41.80 -4.57 13.90
N GLN A 72 42.15 -5.50 13.01
CA GLN A 72 42.67 -6.81 13.35
C GLN A 72 44.06 -6.59 13.92
N LYS A 73 44.14 -6.65 15.25
CA LYS A 73 45.38 -6.45 15.98
C LYS A 73 46.31 -7.59 15.63
N SER A 74 47.59 -7.27 15.41
CA SER A 74 48.59 -8.26 15.04
C SER A 74 48.66 -9.37 16.11
N PRO A 75 48.73 -10.66 15.75
CA PRO A 75 48.75 -11.78 16.71
C PRO A 75 49.95 -11.75 17.67
N LYS A 76 51.02 -11.02 17.31
CA LYS A 76 52.16 -10.76 18.19
C LYS A 76 51.80 -9.86 19.38
N LYS A 77 50.95 -8.85 19.18
CA LYS A 77 50.48 -7.95 20.24
C LYS A 77 49.52 -8.66 21.19
N MET A 78 48.62 -9.51 20.66
CA MET A 78 47.72 -10.31 21.50
C MET A 78 48.49 -11.23 22.44
N ARG A 79 49.51 -11.94 21.93
CA ARG A 79 50.41 -12.77 22.74
C ARG A 79 51.09 -12.00 23.87
N GLU A 80 51.46 -10.76 23.61
CA GLU A 80 52.06 -9.89 24.62
C GLU A 80 51.05 -9.52 25.71
N TYR A 81 49.79 -9.25 25.35
CA TYR A 81 48.73 -8.98 26.34
C TYR A 81 48.41 -10.20 27.21
N TYR A 82 48.33 -11.40 26.63
CA TYR A 82 48.18 -12.65 27.40
C TYR A 82 49.35 -12.87 28.36
N ARG A 83 50.59 -12.67 27.90
CA ARG A 83 51.79 -12.77 28.75
C ARG A 83 51.79 -11.75 29.88
N ARG A 84 51.34 -10.51 29.64
CA ARG A 84 51.24 -9.46 30.67
C ARG A 84 50.21 -9.78 31.76
N LEU A 85 49.15 -10.51 31.41
CA LEU A 85 48.13 -10.98 32.36
C LEU A 85 48.49 -12.33 33.00
N ASN A 86 49.64 -12.94 32.64
CA ASN A 86 50.05 -14.29 33.03
C ASN A 86 49.00 -15.36 32.65
N LEU A 87 48.45 -15.26 31.44
CA LEU A 87 47.46 -16.19 30.91
C LEU A 87 47.97 -16.86 29.63
N GLU A 88 47.44 -18.04 29.34
CA GLU A 88 47.67 -18.76 28.08
C GLU A 88 46.60 -18.44 27.02
N GLU A 89 46.89 -18.77 25.76
CA GLU A 89 45.93 -18.61 24.68
C GLU A 89 44.82 -19.66 24.81
N GLY A 90 43.55 -19.23 24.94
CA GLY A 90 42.40 -20.13 25.09
C GLY A 90 41.81 -20.23 26.50
N CYS A 91 42.24 -19.39 27.45
CA CYS A 91 41.62 -19.30 28.78
C CYS A 91 40.13 -18.89 28.73
N SER A 92 39.37 -19.30 29.75
CA SER A 92 37.98 -18.90 29.90
C SER A 92 37.87 -17.41 30.26
N ALA A 93 36.72 -16.80 29.98
CA ALA A 93 36.45 -15.41 30.36
C ALA A 93 36.57 -15.19 31.88
N ASP A 94 36.30 -16.22 32.68
CA ASP A 94 36.42 -16.16 34.14
C ASP A 94 37.88 -16.14 34.62
N ASP A 95 38.76 -16.94 33.98
CA ASP A 95 40.20 -16.95 34.27
C ASP A 95 40.85 -15.58 33.99
N VAL A 96 40.38 -14.90 32.93
CA VAL A 96 40.80 -13.53 32.59
C VAL A 96 40.39 -12.54 33.68
N ARG A 97 39.23 -12.73 34.31
CA ARG A 97 38.77 -11.87 35.42
C ARG A 97 39.55 -12.14 36.70
N GLU A 98 39.85 -13.41 36.99
CA GLU A 98 40.58 -13.79 38.19
C GLU A 98 42.03 -13.33 38.19
N SER A 99 42.72 -13.51 37.06
CA SER A 99 44.10 -13.03 36.86
C SER A 99 44.19 -11.51 36.99
N PHE A 100 43.27 -10.77 36.35
CA PHE A 100 43.19 -9.32 36.50
C PHE A 100 42.94 -8.90 37.94
N ARG A 101 42.05 -9.59 38.67
CA ARG A 101 41.79 -9.30 40.09
C ARG A 101 43.03 -9.54 40.98
N LYS A 102 43.84 -10.56 40.68
CA LYS A 102 45.11 -10.84 41.37
C LYS A 102 46.14 -9.74 41.10
N LEU A 103 46.28 -9.33 39.85
CA LEU A 103 47.22 -8.27 39.44
C LEU A 103 46.80 -6.89 39.93
N ALA A 104 45.51 -6.56 39.89
CA ALA A 104 44.98 -5.31 40.40
C ALA A 104 45.27 -5.15 41.90
N LYS A 105 45.14 -6.22 42.70
CA LYS A 105 45.50 -6.17 44.12
C LYS A 105 46.99 -5.92 44.38
N GLN A 106 47.87 -6.22 43.43
CA GLN A 106 49.32 -6.07 43.58
C GLN A 106 49.86 -4.74 43.04
N TYR A 107 49.25 -4.23 41.97
CA TYR A 107 49.75 -3.07 41.21
C TYR A 107 48.88 -1.82 41.33
N HIS A 108 47.71 -1.88 41.96
CA HIS A 108 46.86 -0.70 42.13
C HIS A 108 47.55 0.33 43.07
N PRO A 109 47.54 1.63 42.73
CA PRO A 109 48.23 2.67 43.52
C PRO A 109 47.75 2.74 44.98
N ASP A 110 46.48 2.46 45.24
CA ASP A 110 45.92 2.43 46.61
C ASP A 110 46.03 1.07 47.32
N SER A 111 46.72 0.08 46.74
CA SER A 111 46.82 -1.26 47.36
C SER A 111 47.77 -1.33 48.56
N GLY A 112 48.59 -0.29 48.78
CA GLY A 112 49.62 -0.27 49.83
C GLY A 112 50.76 -1.27 49.63
N SER A 113 50.82 -1.96 48.47
CA SER A 113 51.88 -2.91 48.13
C SER A 113 53.18 -2.18 47.74
N PRO A 114 54.38 -2.71 48.06
CA PRO A 114 55.65 -2.15 47.60
C PRO A 114 55.82 -2.21 46.07
N THR A 115 55.01 -3.02 45.37
CA THR A 115 54.97 -3.14 43.91
C THR A 115 53.91 -2.25 43.26
N ALA A 116 53.21 -1.42 44.02
CA ALA A 116 52.14 -0.56 43.52
C ALA A 116 52.71 0.52 42.58
N ASP A 117 52.36 0.46 41.30
CA ASP A 117 52.77 1.44 40.29
C ASP A 117 51.62 1.73 39.32
N SER A 118 51.30 3.02 39.17
CA SER A 118 50.22 3.48 38.30
C SER A 118 50.47 3.13 36.83
N ALA A 119 51.73 3.23 36.36
CA ALA A 119 52.05 3.00 34.96
C ALA A 119 51.95 1.53 34.57
N THR A 120 52.33 0.60 35.45
CA THR A 120 52.10 -0.84 35.25
C THR A 120 50.62 -1.20 35.30
N PHE A 121 49.83 -0.60 36.21
CA PHE A 121 48.40 -0.85 36.30
C PHE A 121 47.64 -0.48 35.02
N ILE A 122 47.94 0.68 34.42
CA ILE A 122 47.34 1.11 33.14
C ILE A 122 47.63 0.09 32.03
N LYS A 123 48.86 -0.44 31.96
CA LYS A 123 49.24 -1.46 30.97
C LYS A 123 48.52 -2.79 31.19
N ILE A 124 48.25 -3.15 32.45
CA ILE A 124 47.49 -4.34 32.83
C ILE A 124 46.00 -4.17 32.47
N GLU A 125 45.44 -2.98 32.69
CA GLU A 125 44.06 -2.65 32.32
C GLU A 125 43.86 -2.68 30.80
N GLU A 126 44.80 -2.08 30.04
CA GLU A 126 44.81 -2.15 28.57
C GLU A 126 44.81 -3.61 28.11
N ALA A 127 45.74 -4.43 28.63
CA ALA A 127 45.83 -5.84 28.30
C ALA A 127 44.52 -6.59 28.61
N TYR A 128 43.89 -6.32 29.76
CA TYR A 128 42.63 -6.93 30.17
C TYR A 128 41.48 -6.60 29.21
N ARG A 129 41.31 -5.32 28.84
CA ARG A 129 40.27 -4.89 27.89
C ARG A 129 40.39 -5.60 26.55
N GLU A 130 41.62 -5.74 26.07
CA GLU A 130 41.93 -6.38 24.79
C GLU A 130 41.70 -7.89 24.80
N VAL A 131 42.22 -8.58 25.83
CA VAL A 131 42.06 -10.02 25.98
C VAL A 131 40.59 -10.39 26.17
N ARG A 132 39.84 -9.60 26.95
CA ARG A 132 38.39 -9.81 27.13
C ARG A 132 37.62 -9.68 25.81
N SER A 133 37.91 -8.64 25.02
CA SER A 133 37.29 -8.46 23.70
C SER A 133 37.61 -9.62 22.75
N HIS A 134 38.85 -10.12 22.80
CA HIS A 134 39.30 -11.23 21.96
C HIS A 134 38.60 -12.55 22.33
N VAL A 135 38.48 -12.87 23.63
CA VAL A 135 37.76 -14.07 24.09
C VAL A 135 36.29 -14.01 23.70
N MET A 136 35.62 -12.86 23.84
CA MET A 136 34.23 -12.69 23.42
C MET A 136 34.03 -12.88 21.91
N GLN A 137 34.95 -12.36 21.09
CA GLN A 137 34.91 -12.54 19.65
C GLN A 137 35.15 -14.01 19.26
N GLN A 138 36.06 -14.71 19.94
CA GLN A 138 36.31 -16.12 19.72
C GLN A 138 35.10 -16.99 20.08
N THR A 139 34.41 -16.70 21.18
CA THR A 139 33.20 -17.45 21.55
C THR A 139 32.06 -17.24 20.54
N SER A 140 31.85 -15.99 20.09
CA SER A 140 30.82 -15.70 19.08
C SER A 140 31.15 -16.26 17.70
N ALA A 141 32.45 -16.26 17.32
CA ALA A 141 32.88 -16.83 16.04
C ALA A 141 32.71 -18.35 16.04
N ARG A 142 33.09 -19.04 17.13
CA ARG A 142 32.86 -20.49 17.28
C ARG A 142 31.38 -20.85 17.30
N GLN A 143 30.54 -20.09 18.00
CA GLN A 143 29.09 -20.31 17.99
C GLN A 143 28.51 -20.15 16.58
N LYS A 144 28.95 -19.13 15.84
CA LYS A 144 28.52 -18.91 14.47
C LYS A 144 29.02 -19.99 13.51
N GLU A 145 30.26 -20.46 13.67
CA GLU A 145 30.79 -21.59 12.89
C GLU A 145 30.02 -22.88 13.17
N ILE A 146 29.60 -23.11 14.41
CA ILE A 146 28.74 -24.26 14.78
C ILE A 146 27.34 -24.11 14.16
N GLU A 147 26.73 -22.93 14.22
CA GLU A 147 25.44 -22.66 13.56
C GLU A 147 25.53 -22.81 12.03
N ASP A 148 26.59 -22.27 11.41
CA ASP A 148 26.85 -22.38 9.97
C ASP A 148 27.17 -23.86 9.58
N GLU A 149 27.86 -24.63 10.43
CA GLU A 149 28.12 -26.07 10.22
C GLU A 149 26.86 -26.94 10.42
N GLU A 150 26.01 -26.62 11.39
CA GLU A 150 24.70 -27.26 11.57
C GLU A 150 23.78 -27.00 10.37
N ASP A 151 23.75 -25.76 9.85
CA ASP A 151 23.02 -25.38 8.64
C ASP A 151 23.58 -26.05 7.37
N GLU A 152 24.91 -26.17 7.25
CA GLU A 152 25.58 -26.84 6.11
C GLU A 152 25.42 -28.37 6.15
N GLU A 153 25.42 -28.99 7.34
CA GLU A 153 25.15 -30.42 7.50
C GLU A 153 23.69 -30.79 7.20
N GLU A 154 22.72 -29.95 7.60
CA GLU A 154 21.31 -30.11 7.22
C GLU A 154 21.10 -29.96 5.71
N ASN A 155 21.85 -29.07 5.06
CA ASN A 155 21.78 -28.82 3.61
C ASN A 155 22.55 -29.86 2.76
N SER A 156 23.51 -30.57 3.37
CA SER A 156 24.37 -31.57 2.71
C SER A 156 23.85 -33.01 2.83
N LYS A 157 23.05 -33.34 3.85
CA LYS A 157 22.38 -34.65 3.95
C LYS A 157 21.16 -34.68 3.02
N TYR A 158 21.38 -35.17 1.81
CA TYR A 158 20.41 -35.43 0.73
C TYR A 158 19.89 -34.21 -0.05
N LYS A 159 20.75 -33.58 -0.86
CA LYS A 159 20.29 -33.11 -2.18
C LYS A 159 20.20 -34.32 -3.11
N ALA A 160 19.16 -35.13 -2.92
CA ALA A 160 18.72 -36.07 -3.96
C ALA A 160 18.68 -35.29 -5.29
N PRO A 161 19.19 -35.83 -6.41
CA PRO A 161 19.07 -35.18 -7.72
C PRO A 161 17.61 -34.81 -7.86
N GLN A 162 17.30 -33.50 -7.84
CA GLN A 162 15.92 -33.06 -7.80
C GLN A 162 15.20 -33.83 -8.90
N HIS A 163 14.17 -34.58 -8.49
CA HIS A 163 13.15 -35.14 -9.37
C HIS A 163 13.03 -34.19 -10.55
N ARG A 164 13.25 -34.62 -11.80
CA ARG A 164 13.26 -33.73 -12.97
C ARG A 164 11.98 -32.91 -12.96
N HIS A 165 12.00 -31.76 -12.29
CA HIS A 165 10.88 -30.87 -12.19
C HIS A 165 10.90 -30.22 -13.56
N TYR A 166 10.06 -30.74 -14.45
CA TYR A 166 9.69 -29.98 -15.63
C TYR A 166 9.36 -28.59 -15.14
N LEU A 167 10.01 -27.55 -15.71
CA LEU A 167 9.58 -26.18 -15.51
C LEU A 167 8.07 -26.17 -15.70
N SER A 168 7.33 -25.94 -14.62
CA SER A 168 5.90 -25.75 -14.73
C SER A 168 5.77 -24.44 -15.50
N PHE A 169 5.40 -24.55 -16.77
CA PHE A 169 5.28 -23.39 -17.66
C PHE A 169 4.13 -22.47 -17.24
N GLU A 170 3.66 -22.52 -16.00
CA GLU A 170 2.52 -21.78 -15.47
C GLU A 170 1.23 -22.00 -16.31
N GLY A 171 1.14 -23.13 -17.01
CA GLY A 171 0.06 -23.43 -17.96
C GLY A 171 0.20 -22.76 -19.33
N ILE A 172 1.34 -22.13 -19.62
CA ILE A 172 1.58 -21.30 -20.80
C ILE A 172 2.16 -22.14 -21.94
N GLY A 173 1.57 -21.98 -23.12
CA GLY A 173 2.02 -22.60 -24.36
C GLY A 173 1.34 -23.93 -24.70
N PHE A 174 1.41 -24.31 -25.97
CA PHE A 174 0.79 -25.51 -26.54
C PHE A 174 1.77 -26.26 -27.45
N GLY A 175 1.54 -27.55 -27.67
CA GLY A 175 2.41 -28.38 -28.51
C GLY A 175 3.47 -29.17 -27.73
N THR A 176 4.56 -29.51 -28.41
CA THR A 176 5.61 -30.40 -27.85
C THR A 176 6.37 -29.71 -26.70
N PRO A 177 6.99 -30.46 -25.77
CA PRO A 177 7.71 -29.87 -24.63
C PRO A 177 8.75 -28.80 -25.03
N SER A 178 9.46 -29.01 -26.15
CA SER A 178 10.45 -28.06 -26.68
C SER A 178 9.82 -26.77 -27.22
N GLN A 179 8.65 -26.86 -27.87
CA GLN A 179 7.90 -25.69 -28.35
C GLN A 179 7.37 -24.86 -27.18
N ARG A 180 6.83 -25.53 -26.16
CA ARG A 180 6.33 -24.89 -24.93
C ARG A 180 7.44 -24.21 -24.15
N GLU A 181 8.63 -24.82 -24.08
CA GLU A 181 9.81 -24.21 -23.48
C GLU A 181 10.25 -22.95 -24.20
N LYS A 182 10.24 -22.94 -25.55
CA LYS A 182 10.56 -21.74 -26.33
C LYS A 182 9.54 -20.62 -26.06
N GLN A 183 8.25 -20.96 -25.99
CA GLN A 183 7.18 -20.00 -25.68
C GLN A 183 7.31 -19.44 -24.26
N TYR A 184 7.57 -20.29 -23.26
CA TYR A 184 7.74 -19.84 -21.89
C TYR A 184 9.00 -18.99 -21.71
N ARG A 185 10.09 -19.30 -22.42
CA ARG A 185 11.28 -18.44 -22.46
C ARG A 185 10.95 -17.05 -23.00
N GLN A 186 10.15 -16.97 -24.07
CA GLN A 186 9.69 -15.69 -24.59
C GLN A 186 8.80 -14.96 -23.58
N PHE A 187 7.81 -15.65 -23.02
CA PHE A 187 6.91 -15.09 -22.00
C PHE A 187 7.67 -14.53 -20.78
N ARG A 188 8.70 -15.24 -20.31
CA ARG A 188 9.56 -14.77 -19.22
C ARG A 188 10.31 -13.50 -19.60
N ALA A 189 10.83 -13.42 -20.83
CA ALA A 189 11.51 -12.22 -21.32
C ALA A 189 10.54 -11.04 -21.43
N ASP A 190 9.33 -11.26 -21.96
CA ASP A 190 8.30 -10.24 -22.09
C ASP A 190 7.84 -9.72 -20.72
N ARG A 191 7.60 -10.63 -19.76
CA ARG A 191 7.25 -10.28 -18.38
C ARG A 191 8.36 -9.49 -17.68
N ALA A 192 9.61 -9.88 -17.88
CA ALA A 192 10.75 -9.15 -17.34
C ALA A 192 10.84 -7.74 -17.94
N ALA A 193 10.60 -7.60 -19.25
CA ALA A 193 10.58 -6.30 -19.92
C ALA A 193 9.44 -5.41 -19.39
N GLU A 194 8.25 -5.97 -19.19
CA GLU A 194 7.09 -5.26 -18.63
C GLU A 194 7.37 -4.75 -17.21
N GLN A 195 7.98 -5.58 -16.35
CA GLN A 195 8.39 -5.17 -15.00
C GLN A 195 9.38 -4.00 -15.00
N VAL A 196 10.36 -4.02 -15.92
CA VAL A 196 11.32 -2.92 -16.07
C VAL A 196 10.62 -1.64 -16.53
N LEU A 197 9.70 -1.73 -17.48
CA LEU A 197 8.92 -0.59 -17.95
C LEU A 197 8.02 -0.02 -16.86
N GLU A 198 7.37 -0.89 -16.08
CA GLU A 198 6.53 -0.49 -14.96
C GLU A 198 7.34 0.25 -13.89
N TYR A 199 8.53 -0.26 -13.55
CA TYR A 199 9.45 0.43 -12.66
C TYR A 199 9.86 1.81 -13.20
N GLN A 200 10.19 1.91 -14.50
CA GLN A 200 10.51 3.20 -15.11
C GLN A 200 9.31 4.17 -15.09
N LYS A 201 8.11 3.69 -15.37
CA LYS A 201 6.86 4.45 -15.29
C LYS A 201 6.64 4.98 -13.87
N GLN A 202 6.78 4.12 -12.86
CA GLN A 202 6.66 4.51 -11.44
C GLN A 202 7.73 5.55 -11.05
N LYS A 203 8.97 5.36 -11.50
CA LYS A 203 10.08 6.29 -11.26
C LYS A 203 9.87 7.66 -11.92
N LEU A 204 9.32 7.69 -13.14
CA LEU A 204 8.94 8.95 -13.79
C LEU A 204 7.75 9.58 -13.09
N HIS A 205 6.75 8.79 -12.71
CA HIS A 205 5.58 9.27 -11.98
C HIS A 205 5.98 9.93 -10.66
N SER A 206 6.90 9.34 -9.89
CA SER A 206 7.40 9.97 -8.65
C SER A 206 8.22 11.24 -8.89
N GLN A 207 8.92 11.34 -10.02
CA GLN A 207 9.71 12.53 -10.38
C GLN A 207 8.83 13.72 -10.84
N TYR A 208 7.79 13.46 -11.62
CA TYR A 208 6.92 14.51 -12.18
C TYR A 208 5.68 14.79 -11.32
N PHE A 209 5.21 13.80 -10.56
CA PHE A 209 4.06 13.90 -9.65
C PHE A 209 4.49 13.48 -8.22
N PRO A 210 5.26 14.33 -7.51
CA PRO A 210 5.69 14.05 -6.14
C PRO A 210 4.51 13.90 -5.16
N GLU A 211 3.38 14.56 -5.45
CA GLU A 211 2.12 14.48 -4.70
C GLU A 211 1.12 13.44 -5.26
N GLY A 212 1.62 12.50 -6.07
CA GLY A 212 0.84 11.47 -6.73
C GLY A 212 0.41 10.33 -5.79
N LEU A 213 -0.73 9.73 -6.14
CA LEU A 213 -1.49 8.67 -5.45
C LEU A 213 -0.65 7.61 -4.68
N THR A 214 0.55 7.26 -5.15
CA THR A 214 1.40 6.19 -4.58
C THR A 214 1.97 6.50 -3.19
N VAL A 215 2.27 7.76 -2.86
CA VAL A 215 2.69 8.14 -1.49
C VAL A 215 1.49 8.14 -0.54
N LYS A 216 0.31 8.48 -1.05
CA LYS A 216 -0.96 8.39 -0.31
C LYS A 216 -1.30 6.93 -0.03
N ASP A 217 -1.04 6.00 -0.95
CA ASP A 217 -1.28 4.56 -0.74
C ASP A 217 -0.41 3.97 0.36
N VAL A 218 0.86 4.37 0.48
CA VAL A 218 1.72 3.90 1.59
C VAL A 218 1.27 4.48 2.94
N ARG A 219 0.84 5.74 2.97
CA ARG A 219 0.29 6.38 4.18
C ARG A 219 -1.05 5.75 4.57
N HIS A 220 -1.98 5.60 3.63
CA HIS A 220 -3.25 4.93 3.83
C HIS A 220 -3.08 3.45 4.20
N SER A 221 -2.09 2.74 3.66
CA SER A 221 -1.78 1.36 4.06
C SER A 221 -1.28 1.29 5.52
N LYS A 222 -0.47 2.26 5.96
CA LYS A 222 -0.04 2.36 7.36
C LYS A 222 -1.21 2.73 8.28
N GLU A 223 -2.04 3.69 7.88
CA GLU A 223 -3.25 4.08 8.60
C GLU A 223 -4.21 2.89 8.74
N GLN A 224 -4.48 2.15 7.66
CA GLN A 224 -5.32 0.95 7.67
C GLN A 224 -4.75 -0.17 8.57
N LYS A 225 -3.43 -0.33 8.62
CA LYS A 225 -2.81 -1.29 9.54
C LYS A 225 -2.96 -0.84 11.00
N ILE A 226 -2.84 0.45 11.27
CA ILE A 226 -3.05 1.03 12.60
C ILE A 226 -4.52 0.88 13.01
N THR A 227 -5.48 1.17 12.12
CA THR A 227 -6.91 0.97 12.43
C THR A 227 -7.23 -0.48 12.69
N GLN A 228 -6.71 -1.43 11.89
CA GLN A 228 -6.90 -2.86 12.12
C GLN A 228 -6.27 -3.38 13.43
N ALA A 229 -5.18 -2.75 13.89
CA ALA A 229 -4.57 -3.09 15.18
C ALA A 229 -5.41 -2.55 16.36
N ILE A 230 -5.93 -1.33 16.22
CA ILE A 230 -6.86 -0.74 17.20
C ILE A 230 -8.16 -1.53 17.26
N GLU A 231 -8.72 -1.92 16.11
CA GLU A 231 -9.92 -2.76 16.03
C GLU A 231 -9.74 -4.10 16.75
N ARG A 232 -8.56 -4.74 16.63
CA ARG A 232 -8.26 -5.97 17.38
C ARG A 232 -8.20 -5.74 18.89
N LEU A 233 -7.52 -4.70 19.34
CA LEU A 233 -7.44 -4.36 20.77
C LEU A 233 -8.84 -4.06 21.33
N VAL A 234 -9.64 -3.30 20.58
CA VAL A 234 -11.03 -2.99 20.95
C VAL A 234 -11.87 -4.28 21.01
N GLU A 235 -11.72 -5.18 20.06
CA GLU A 235 -12.41 -6.48 20.07
C GLU A 235 -12.03 -7.32 21.29
N ASP A 236 -10.74 -7.41 21.63
CA ASP A 236 -10.25 -8.12 22.82
C ASP A 236 -10.84 -7.51 24.10
N LEU A 237 -10.91 -6.16 24.18
CA LEU A 237 -11.50 -5.45 25.31
C LEU A 237 -13.02 -5.68 25.41
N ILE A 238 -13.72 -5.72 24.28
CA ILE A 238 -15.15 -6.03 24.23
C ILE A 238 -15.38 -7.47 24.70
N GLN A 239 -14.59 -8.43 24.23
CA GLN A 239 -14.70 -9.83 24.64
C GLN A 239 -14.41 -10.02 26.13
N GLU A 240 -13.39 -9.33 26.66
CA GLU A 240 -13.09 -9.33 28.10
C GLU A 240 -14.25 -8.74 28.92
N SER A 241 -14.85 -7.65 28.44
CA SER A 241 -16.00 -7.00 29.08
C SER A 241 -17.28 -7.86 28.97
N MET A 242 -17.46 -8.61 27.88
CA MET A 242 -18.52 -9.62 27.72
C MET A 242 -18.33 -10.78 28.68
N ALA A 243 -17.10 -11.28 28.86
CA ALA A 243 -16.78 -12.35 29.79
C ALA A 243 -16.98 -11.93 31.26
N ARG A 244 -16.71 -10.65 31.58
CA ARG A 244 -17.02 -10.05 32.89
C ARG A 244 -18.51 -9.85 33.13
N GLY A 245 -19.33 -9.88 32.07
CA GLY A 245 -20.77 -9.62 32.17
C GLY A 245 -21.11 -8.13 32.31
N ASP A 246 -20.21 -7.21 31.94
CA ASP A 246 -20.43 -5.76 32.08
C ASP A 246 -21.62 -5.27 31.24
N PHE A 247 -21.94 -5.99 30.16
CA PHE A 247 -23.08 -5.72 29.28
C PHE A 247 -24.41 -6.28 29.82
N ASP A 248 -24.40 -7.01 30.94
CA ASP A 248 -25.58 -7.71 31.42
C ASP A 248 -26.62 -6.80 32.09
N ASN A 249 -26.20 -5.61 32.54
CA ASN A 249 -27.03 -4.63 33.23
C ASN A 249 -27.39 -3.40 32.38
N LEU A 250 -27.24 -3.48 31.05
CA LEU A 250 -27.59 -2.37 30.17
C LEU A 250 -29.09 -2.23 29.96
N SER A 251 -29.56 -0.98 29.94
CA SER A 251 -30.96 -0.67 29.68
C SER A 251 -31.35 -1.15 28.27
N GLY A 252 -32.29 -2.09 28.19
CA GLY A 252 -32.75 -2.65 26.91
C GLY A 252 -32.06 -3.94 26.48
N LYS A 253 -31.17 -4.52 27.30
CA LYS A 253 -30.66 -5.88 27.06
C LYS A 253 -31.81 -6.88 26.89
N GLY A 254 -31.72 -7.70 25.84
CA GLY A 254 -32.74 -8.73 25.52
C GLY A 254 -34.03 -8.20 24.89
N LYS A 255 -34.19 -6.88 24.76
CA LYS A 255 -35.30 -6.28 24.00
C LYS A 255 -34.92 -6.16 22.52
N PRO A 256 -35.87 -6.34 21.59
CA PRO A 256 -35.60 -6.14 20.16
C PRO A 256 -35.13 -4.71 19.89
N LEU A 257 -34.11 -4.57 19.03
CA LEU A 257 -33.57 -3.27 18.62
C LEU A 257 -34.66 -2.42 17.98
N GLN A 258 -34.85 -1.20 18.48
CA GLN A 258 -35.74 -0.21 17.91
C GLN A 258 -35.08 0.43 16.68
N LYS A 259 -35.06 -0.30 15.55
CA LYS A 259 -34.37 0.13 14.32
C LYS A 259 -35.13 1.21 13.53
N PHE A 260 -36.44 1.36 13.76
CA PHE A 260 -37.32 2.19 12.93
C PHE A 260 -38.30 2.98 13.79
N SER A 261 -37.86 4.11 14.34
CA SER A 261 -38.67 4.97 15.23
C SER A 261 -39.73 5.80 14.51
N GLY A 262 -39.91 5.67 13.19
CA GLY A 262 -40.87 6.53 12.46
C GLY A 262 -41.50 5.97 11.20
N CYS A 263 -40.95 4.92 10.56
CA CYS A 263 -41.43 4.46 9.26
C CYS A 263 -41.59 2.93 9.21
N SER A 264 -42.73 2.42 9.70
CA SER A 264 -43.06 0.98 9.63
C SER A 264 -43.27 0.47 8.19
N TYR A 265 -43.40 1.37 7.21
CA TYR A 265 -43.70 1.05 5.81
C TYR A 265 -42.47 1.01 4.90
N ILE A 266 -41.30 1.43 5.41
CA ILE A 266 -40.06 1.45 4.62
C ILE A 266 -39.28 0.18 4.96
N ASP A 267 -38.85 -0.54 3.92
CA ASP A 267 -38.01 -1.72 4.08
C ASP A 267 -36.69 -1.36 4.80
N PRO A 268 -36.20 -2.21 5.74
CA PRO A 268 -34.94 -2.03 6.44
C PRO A 268 -33.74 -1.68 5.56
N MET A 269 -33.65 -2.27 4.36
CA MET A 269 -32.54 -2.04 3.43
C MET A 269 -32.60 -0.62 2.86
N THR A 270 -33.79 -0.18 2.43
CA THR A 270 -34.01 1.15 1.90
C THR A 270 -33.74 2.24 2.94
N HIS A 271 -34.18 2.02 4.18
CA HIS A 271 -33.93 2.94 5.28
C HIS A 271 -32.43 3.07 5.59
N ASN A 272 -31.71 1.95 5.66
CA ASN A 272 -30.27 1.95 5.91
C ASN A 272 -29.48 2.64 4.79
N LEU A 273 -29.86 2.38 3.54
CA LEU A 273 -29.24 3.05 2.39
C LEU A 273 -29.45 4.56 2.46
N ASN A 274 -30.69 5.00 2.68
CA ASN A 274 -31.01 6.43 2.81
C ASN A 274 -30.25 7.09 3.96
N ARG A 275 -30.10 6.39 5.10
CA ARG A 275 -29.29 6.87 6.23
C ARG A 275 -27.82 7.06 5.83
N ILE A 276 -27.19 6.04 5.23
CA ILE A 276 -25.80 6.10 4.79
C ILE A 276 -25.60 7.24 3.79
N LEU A 277 -26.53 7.40 2.84
CA LEU A 277 -26.46 8.47 1.85
C LEU A 277 -26.52 9.85 2.51
N ILE A 278 -27.44 10.05 3.45
CA ILE A 278 -27.57 11.32 4.19
C ILE A 278 -26.32 11.61 5.03
N ASP A 279 -25.78 10.61 5.75
CA ASP A 279 -24.58 10.77 6.59
C ASP A 279 -23.34 11.17 5.76
N ASN A 280 -23.27 10.71 4.50
CA ASN A 280 -22.23 11.09 3.55
C ASN A 280 -22.53 12.38 2.76
N GLY A 281 -23.62 13.08 3.09
CA GLY A 281 -24.04 14.31 2.40
C GLY A 281 -24.60 14.09 0.99
N TYR A 282 -24.97 12.86 0.64
CA TYR A 282 -25.56 12.54 -0.66
C TYR A 282 -27.07 12.80 -0.64
N GLN A 283 -27.55 13.56 -1.63
CA GLN A 283 -28.97 13.87 -1.79
C GLN A 283 -29.59 12.92 -2.82
N PRO A 284 -30.65 12.17 -2.45
CA PRO A 284 -31.39 11.35 -3.41
C PRO A 284 -31.86 12.14 -4.63
N GLU A 285 -31.91 11.47 -5.78
CA GLU A 285 -32.32 12.03 -7.06
C GLU A 285 -33.68 12.77 -6.98
N TRP A 286 -34.65 12.20 -6.27
CA TRP A 286 -35.96 12.83 -6.12
C TRP A 286 -35.92 14.17 -5.37
N ILE A 287 -34.98 14.38 -4.43
CA ILE A 287 -34.79 15.66 -3.74
C ILE A 287 -34.22 16.70 -4.71
N LEU A 288 -33.22 16.29 -5.51
CA LEU A 288 -32.62 17.16 -6.52
C LEU A 288 -33.65 17.55 -7.58
N MET A 289 -34.43 16.59 -8.05
CA MET A 289 -35.51 16.81 -9.01
C MET A 289 -36.60 17.71 -8.41
N GLN A 290 -36.98 17.52 -7.15
CA GLN A 290 -37.94 18.39 -6.48
C GLN A 290 -37.41 19.81 -6.30
N LYS A 291 -36.11 19.98 -6.06
CA LYS A 291 -35.46 21.29 -6.03
C LYS A 291 -35.49 21.95 -7.40
N GLU A 292 -35.14 21.22 -8.46
CA GLU A 292 -35.21 21.71 -9.84
C GLU A 292 -36.64 22.14 -10.24
N ILE A 293 -37.65 21.35 -9.84
CA ILE A 293 -39.06 21.72 -10.06
C ILE A 293 -39.41 23.02 -9.32
N LYS A 294 -38.94 23.22 -8.09
CA LYS A 294 -39.18 24.47 -7.35
C LYS A 294 -38.48 25.65 -8.03
N ASP A 295 -37.22 25.48 -8.40
CA ASP A 295 -36.42 26.53 -9.06
C ASP A 295 -37.05 26.93 -10.40
N THR A 296 -37.55 25.97 -11.18
CA THR A 296 -38.26 26.24 -12.43
C THR A 296 -39.61 26.95 -12.20
N ILE A 297 -40.37 26.59 -11.16
CA ILE A 297 -41.60 27.30 -10.79
C ILE A 297 -41.29 28.76 -10.43
N ASP A 298 -40.23 29.01 -9.67
CA ASP A 298 -39.86 30.37 -9.26
C ASP A 298 -39.37 31.20 -10.45
N GLN A 299 -38.58 30.63 -11.35
CA GLN A 299 -38.22 31.28 -12.63
C GLN A 299 -39.44 31.64 -13.47
N LEU A 300 -40.42 30.74 -13.56
CA LEU A 300 -41.66 31.00 -14.28
C LEU A 300 -42.45 32.13 -13.63
N ARG A 301 -42.55 32.16 -12.30
CA ARG A 301 -43.21 33.25 -11.55
C ARG A 301 -42.53 34.59 -11.79
N GLU A 302 -41.21 34.65 -11.75
CA GLU A 302 -40.45 35.87 -12.07
C GLU A 302 -40.70 36.32 -13.50
N SER A 303 -40.71 35.39 -14.46
CA SER A 303 -40.99 35.71 -15.87
C SER A 303 -42.38 36.30 -16.09
N ILE A 304 -43.39 35.81 -15.36
CA ILE A 304 -44.76 36.33 -15.39
C ILE A 304 -44.80 37.72 -14.77
N VAL A 305 -44.13 37.93 -13.63
CA VAL A 305 -44.08 39.24 -12.96
C VAL A 305 -43.38 40.28 -13.84
N VAL A 306 -42.26 39.95 -14.48
CA VAL A 306 -41.57 40.85 -15.41
C VAL A 306 -42.47 41.19 -16.60
N SER A 307 -43.17 40.20 -17.16
CA SER A 307 -44.09 40.40 -18.28
C SER A 307 -45.30 41.26 -17.87
N ARG A 308 -45.80 41.08 -16.64
CA ARG A 308 -46.85 41.91 -16.05
C ARG A 308 -46.38 43.35 -15.86
N LYS A 309 -45.16 43.58 -15.36
CA LYS A 309 -44.60 44.94 -15.18
C LYS A 309 -44.47 45.72 -16.49
N LYS A 310 -44.31 45.04 -17.63
CA LYS A 310 -44.28 45.66 -18.96
C LYS A 310 -45.66 46.16 -19.42
N LEU A 311 -46.73 45.61 -18.85
CA LEU A 311 -48.11 45.99 -19.15
C LEU A 311 -48.50 47.09 -18.16
N GLY A 312 -48.97 48.24 -18.66
CA GLY A 312 -49.34 49.38 -17.83
C GLY A 312 -50.60 49.14 -17.00
N ASN A 313 -50.79 49.94 -15.93
CA ASN A 313 -52.04 49.98 -15.18
C ASN A 313 -52.79 51.29 -15.45
N PRO A 314 -54.11 51.27 -15.74
CA PRO A 314 -54.98 50.09 -15.89
C PRO A 314 -54.78 49.38 -17.24
N MET A 315 -54.99 48.07 -17.22
CA MET A 315 -54.76 47.17 -18.35
C MET A 315 -55.86 47.32 -19.42
N THR A 316 -55.49 47.53 -20.68
CA THR A 316 -56.44 47.59 -21.79
C THR A 316 -56.95 46.18 -22.17
N PRO A 317 -58.13 46.02 -22.80
CA PRO A 317 -58.68 44.70 -23.17
C PRO A 317 -57.77 43.90 -24.12
N THR A 318 -57.01 44.59 -24.98
CA THR A 318 -56.04 44.00 -25.89
C THR A 318 -54.81 43.46 -25.15
N GLU A 319 -54.35 44.17 -24.11
CA GLU A 319 -53.25 43.74 -23.24
C GLU A 319 -53.65 42.53 -22.38
N GLN A 320 -54.92 42.43 -21.95
CA GLN A 320 -55.43 41.25 -21.25
C GLN A 320 -55.36 39.99 -22.14
N ASN A 321 -55.75 40.11 -23.41
CA ASN A 321 -55.63 39.01 -24.38
C ASN A 321 -54.17 38.62 -24.68
N SER A 322 -53.24 39.59 -24.60
CA SER A 322 -51.81 39.31 -24.77
C SER A 322 -51.23 38.56 -23.55
N GLY A 323 -51.67 38.92 -22.34
CA GLY A 323 -51.26 38.25 -21.10
C GLY A 323 -51.77 36.81 -21.01
N THR A 324 -53.01 36.54 -21.41
CA THR A 324 -53.57 35.17 -21.46
C THR A 324 -52.88 34.29 -22.49
N LYS A 325 -52.49 34.83 -23.65
CA LYS A 325 -51.69 34.11 -24.65
C LYS A 325 -50.28 33.76 -24.14
N PHE A 326 -49.64 34.66 -23.41
CA PHE A 326 -48.33 34.41 -22.82
C PHE A 326 -48.39 33.29 -21.78
N VAL A 327 -49.37 33.33 -20.86
CA VAL A 327 -49.57 32.24 -19.87
C VAL A 327 -49.89 30.91 -20.57
N SER A 328 -50.71 30.93 -21.63
CA SER A 328 -51.01 29.75 -22.45
C SER A 328 -49.79 29.13 -23.12
N SER A 329 -48.76 29.92 -23.47
CA SER A 329 -47.55 29.38 -24.12
C SER A 329 -46.70 28.51 -23.19
N PHE A 330 -46.71 28.75 -21.87
CA PHE A 330 -46.00 27.89 -20.90
C PHE A 330 -46.72 26.57 -20.61
N GLY A 331 -48.04 26.53 -20.77
CA GLY A 331 -48.83 25.30 -20.59
C GLY A 331 -48.61 24.27 -21.70
N LYS A 332 -48.17 24.70 -22.89
CA LYS A 332 -47.92 23.79 -24.03
C LYS A 332 -46.54 23.14 -24.02
N THR A 333 -45.60 23.65 -23.22
CA THR A 333 -44.23 23.13 -23.14
C THR A 333 -44.08 21.95 -22.19
N SER A 334 -45.10 21.60 -21.38
CA SER A 334 -45.04 20.50 -20.40
C SER A 334 -45.63 19.17 -20.87
N GLU A 335 -46.11 19.06 -22.12
CA GLU A 335 -46.77 17.86 -22.65
C GLU A 335 -45.89 17.01 -23.61
N ASN A 336 -44.61 17.35 -23.78
CA ASN A 336 -43.69 16.61 -24.66
C ASN A 336 -42.63 15.81 -23.90
#